data_AF-R5ELD2-F1
#
_entry.id   AF-R5ELD2-F1
#
_cell.length_a   1.000
_cell.length_b   1.000
_cell.length_c   1.000
_cell.angle_alpha   90.00
_cell.angle_beta   90.00
_cell.angle_gamma   90.00
#
_symmetry.space_group_name_H-M   'P 1'
#
loop_
_entity.id
_entity.type
_entity.pdbx_description
1 polymer ?
#
loop_
_entity_poly.entity_id
_entity_poly.type
_entity_poly.pdbx_seq_one_letter_code
_entity_poly.pdbx_strand_id
1 'polypeptide(L)'
;MKRWYPALILLCLLLAGCSGKGEETTFPTQTEAVPVEAAPPAGLHDPSDPVEVRYGDALRAYPLSAANVAGMKAMGSDLLVFSDTEVSTRITRLSGEELYIAATAQLDFGLTPDNPSLQVTENGLSYFDPVNRQTVVLDASLREITHIPVPEDLEGTPLLSRDRETLYYCTKAGVRAWNLETGIRRVIKEAGFAQQSVTGLHLNDTVLQCRVADNEGNASTLLLSTESGRILYEGAQELTMRSRGDSYFISFPTGCTRALLFGQAGEEAPLALTPAELSGEDFLLETFADAVTASVASDTEIKLDYYDLETGRRRSSVTLPFFGLPLTVEESADGWVYFLLYNNDGRPVIYRWDTAALEFAVSDTEVYTGPYYSNQEPDYHGLVWCEYYARTIGDTYGVEVLLWEDANLVQPWDYNFETEYLVPVFKRELDWLNERLANFPEGMLEAAISHFSSLKICLVREIIGSAESGSVSRANGIQFMNGTDAYIVLAAGDTSEKALYHELYHVMETHILGNSIALDQWAKLNPVGFEYDYDYLANAQRDGSEFLQPDTRSFVDTYSMSYPKEDRARIFEYAMTAGNEPLFAASPLQYKLKMLCQGIREAFGLKKSPENFLWEQYLNQPMAYTGK
;
A
#
# COMPACT_ATOMS: atom_id res chain seq x y z
N MET A 1 8.62 -9.90 -32.23
CA MET A 1 8.83 -11.08 -33.10
C MET A 1 9.95 -11.97 -32.55
N LYS A 2 9.58 -12.99 -31.74
CA LYS A 2 10.19 -14.33 -31.64
C LYS A 2 9.53 -15.02 -30.43
N ARG A 3 8.48 -15.80 -30.73
CA ARG A 3 7.89 -16.82 -29.83
C ARG A 3 8.96 -17.87 -29.49
N TRP A 4 8.74 -18.70 -28.46
CA TRP A 4 8.71 -20.18 -28.52
C TRP A 4 8.66 -20.81 -27.11
N TYR A 5 7.62 -21.60 -26.87
CA TYR A 5 7.55 -22.81 -26.02
C TYR A 5 7.10 -23.96 -26.95
N PRO A 6 7.05 -25.27 -26.58
CA PRO A 6 7.70 -26.05 -25.50
C PRO A 6 8.27 -27.43 -26.00
N ALA A 7 8.87 -28.28 -25.14
CA ALA A 7 8.76 -29.77 -25.18
C ALA A 7 9.63 -30.56 -24.15
N LEU A 8 8.93 -31.33 -23.28
CA LEU A 8 9.14 -32.67 -22.69
C LEU A 8 10.37 -33.57 -23.06
N ILE A 9 10.92 -34.30 -22.06
CA ILE A 9 10.99 -35.80 -21.95
C ILE A 9 11.90 -36.31 -20.78
N LEU A 10 11.38 -37.33 -20.07
CA LEU A 10 11.93 -38.27 -19.07
C LEU A 10 13.34 -38.86 -19.33
N LEU A 11 14.07 -39.21 -18.23
CA LEU A 11 14.55 -40.60 -18.01
C LEU A 11 15.00 -40.89 -16.55
N CYS A 12 14.60 -42.07 -16.04
CA CYS A 12 14.89 -42.66 -14.73
C CYS A 12 16.31 -43.29 -14.61
N LEU A 13 16.82 -43.48 -13.37
CA LEU A 13 17.04 -44.80 -12.70
C LEU A 13 18.01 -44.77 -11.48
N LEU A 14 17.52 -45.35 -10.36
CA LEU A 14 18.14 -46.32 -9.42
C LEU A 14 19.11 -45.92 -8.27
N LEU A 15 18.54 -45.85 -7.06
CA LEU A 15 18.74 -46.66 -5.83
C LEU A 15 20.11 -47.29 -5.47
N ALA A 16 20.63 -46.91 -4.28
CA ALA A 16 21.08 -47.75 -3.15
C ALA A 16 21.42 -46.77 -1.99
N GLY A 17 20.93 -46.81 -0.76
CA GLY A 17 20.66 -47.93 0.14
C GLY A 17 21.72 -47.96 1.25
N CYS A 18 21.41 -47.44 2.44
CA CYS A 18 21.92 -47.93 3.74
C CYS A 18 21.23 -47.22 4.92
N SER A 19 20.39 -47.99 5.60
CA SER A 19 19.76 -47.72 6.89
C SER A 19 20.81 -47.62 8.00
N GLY A 20 20.73 -46.56 8.81
CA GLY A 20 21.40 -46.43 10.11
C GLY A 20 20.37 -46.04 11.16
N LYS A 21 20.10 -46.94 12.12
CA LYS A 21 19.17 -46.76 13.24
C LYS A 21 19.60 -45.59 14.14
N GLY A 22 18.61 -44.82 14.57
CA GLY A 22 18.77 -43.69 15.48
C GLY A 22 19.14 -44.07 16.91
N GLU A 23 19.73 -43.08 17.59
CA GLU A 23 19.76 -42.97 19.04
C GLU A 23 18.79 -41.83 19.43
N GLU A 24 17.80 -42.16 20.25
CA GLU A 24 16.96 -41.18 20.94
C GLU A 24 17.84 -40.45 21.97
N THR A 25 18.22 -39.22 21.64
CA THR A 25 18.76 -38.27 22.63
C THR A 25 17.66 -37.32 23.04
N THR A 26 17.10 -37.54 24.24
CA THR A 26 16.24 -36.57 24.92
C THR A 26 17.08 -35.38 25.39
N PHE A 27 16.80 -34.20 24.83
CA PHE A 27 17.37 -32.91 25.20
C PHE A 27 16.29 -31.99 25.80
N PRO A 28 16.66 -31.01 26.64
CA PRO A 28 15.71 -30.22 27.41
C PRO A 28 14.85 -29.32 26.51
N THR A 29 13.54 -29.46 26.66
CA THR A 29 12.48 -28.69 25.99
C THR A 29 12.46 -27.25 26.52
N GLN A 30 12.59 -26.24 25.64
CA GLN A 30 12.34 -24.83 26.01
C GLN A 30 10.90 -24.38 25.76
N THR A 31 10.08 -25.21 25.11
CA THR A 31 8.62 -25.05 25.16
C THR A 31 8.14 -25.45 26.55
N GLU A 32 8.10 -24.52 27.50
CA GLU A 32 7.28 -24.71 28.70
C GLU A 32 5.81 -24.71 28.26
N ALA A 33 5.26 -25.89 28.06
CA ALA A 33 3.82 -26.08 28.04
C ALA A 33 3.31 -25.74 29.44
N VAL A 34 2.91 -24.49 29.66
CA VAL A 34 2.25 -24.08 30.89
C VAL A 34 0.95 -24.91 31.01
N PRO A 35 0.75 -25.68 32.10
CA PRO A 35 -0.50 -26.39 32.32
C PRO A 35 -1.63 -25.35 32.36
N VAL A 36 -2.65 -25.55 31.52
CA VAL A 36 -3.84 -24.71 31.51
C VAL A 36 -4.60 -24.94 32.82
N GLU A 37 -4.29 -24.17 33.86
CA GLU A 37 -5.35 -23.71 34.75
C GLU A 37 -6.28 -22.88 33.87
N ALA A 38 -7.59 -23.14 33.89
CA ALA A 38 -8.57 -22.54 32.98
C ALA A 38 -8.47 -21.01 32.98
N ALA A 39 -7.60 -20.49 32.12
CA ALA A 39 -7.43 -19.07 31.91
C ALA A 39 -8.76 -18.56 31.32
N PRO A 40 -9.21 -17.36 31.71
CA PRO A 40 -10.38 -16.79 31.08
C PRO A 40 -10.14 -16.72 29.56
N PRO A 41 -11.16 -16.99 28.74
CA PRO A 41 -11.03 -17.07 27.28
C PRO A 41 -10.35 -15.81 26.71
N ALA A 42 -9.45 -15.98 25.75
CA ALA A 42 -9.18 -14.92 24.78
C ALA A 42 -10.39 -14.86 23.85
N GLY A 43 -10.95 -13.67 23.59
CA GLY A 43 -12.08 -13.55 22.69
C GLY A 43 -13.37 -14.10 23.26
N LEU A 44 -13.85 -13.59 24.42
CA LEU A 44 -15.27 -13.77 24.73
C LEU A 44 -16.05 -13.15 23.58
N HIS A 45 -16.82 -13.96 22.86
CA HIS A 45 -17.84 -13.48 21.94
C HIS A 45 -18.54 -12.28 22.59
N ASP A 46 -18.48 -11.13 21.93
CA ASP A 46 -18.99 -9.87 22.44
C ASP A 46 -20.19 -9.42 21.59
N PRO A 47 -21.41 -9.90 21.91
CA PRO A 47 -22.60 -9.50 21.19
C PRO A 47 -22.97 -8.03 21.43
N SER A 48 -22.25 -7.32 22.29
CA SER A 48 -22.41 -5.88 22.52
C SER A 48 -21.43 -5.02 21.72
N ASP A 49 -20.51 -5.63 20.97
CA ASP A 49 -19.62 -4.92 20.06
C ASP A 49 -20.44 -4.10 19.03
N PRO A 50 -20.12 -2.82 18.80
CA PRO A 50 -20.93 -1.97 17.92
C PRO A 50 -21.09 -2.50 16.49
N VAL A 51 -20.11 -3.24 15.97
CA VAL A 51 -20.17 -3.82 14.62
C VAL A 51 -21.09 -5.05 14.61
N GLU A 52 -20.99 -5.92 15.61
CA GLU A 52 -21.91 -7.06 15.72
C GLU A 52 -23.35 -6.59 16.00
N VAL A 53 -23.55 -5.57 16.83
CA VAL A 53 -24.88 -4.97 17.05
C VAL A 53 -25.48 -4.45 15.74
N ARG A 54 -24.65 -3.95 14.81
CA ARG A 54 -25.08 -3.42 13.51
C ARG A 54 -25.42 -4.52 12.50
N TYR A 55 -24.63 -5.59 12.47
CA TYR A 55 -24.67 -6.63 11.41
C TYR A 55 -25.12 -8.02 11.91
N GLY A 56 -25.41 -8.16 13.21
CA GLY A 56 -25.80 -9.42 13.83
C GLY A 56 -24.78 -10.54 13.62
N ASP A 57 -25.28 -11.77 13.51
CA ASP A 57 -24.47 -12.98 13.34
C ASP A 57 -23.61 -13.00 12.05
N ALA A 58 -23.89 -12.10 11.10
CA ALA A 58 -23.12 -11.99 9.85
C ALA A 58 -21.72 -11.41 10.07
N LEU A 59 -21.51 -10.68 11.17
CA LEU A 59 -20.21 -10.22 11.64
C LEU A 59 -20.10 -10.40 13.15
N ARG A 60 -19.51 -11.51 13.59
CA ARG A 60 -19.30 -11.77 15.03
C ARG A 60 -17.98 -11.20 15.52
N ALA A 61 -17.99 -10.58 16.69
CA ALA A 61 -16.84 -9.95 17.31
C ALA A 61 -16.23 -10.81 18.42
N TYR A 62 -14.92 -10.97 18.40
CA TYR A 62 -14.14 -11.70 19.39
C TYR A 62 -12.98 -10.82 19.90
N PRO A 63 -13.24 -9.95 20.90
CA PRO A 63 -12.24 -9.07 21.44
C PRO A 63 -11.13 -9.82 22.19
N LEU A 64 -9.88 -9.65 21.77
CA LEU A 64 -8.75 -10.36 22.36
C LEU A 64 -8.40 -9.78 23.74
N SER A 65 -7.83 -10.63 24.59
CA SER A 65 -7.29 -10.26 25.91
C SER A 65 -5.81 -9.92 25.84
N ALA A 66 -5.11 -10.35 24.79
CA ALA A 66 -3.72 -10.01 24.54
C ALA A 66 -3.59 -8.53 24.14
N ALA A 67 -2.62 -7.84 24.73
CA ALA A 67 -2.14 -6.56 24.22
C ALA A 67 -1.15 -6.82 23.07
N ASN A 68 -0.89 -5.81 22.23
CA ASN A 68 0.15 -5.84 21.19
C ASN A 68 0.06 -7.06 20.25
N VAL A 69 -1.07 -7.23 19.59
CA VAL A 69 -1.27 -8.30 18.61
C VAL A 69 -0.71 -7.86 17.26
N ALA A 70 0.18 -8.66 16.70
CA ALA A 70 0.85 -8.37 15.43
C ALA A 70 0.09 -8.90 14.20
N GLY A 71 -0.76 -9.92 14.39
CA GLY A 71 -1.57 -10.50 13.31
C GLY A 71 -1.99 -11.94 13.63
N MET A 72 -2.64 -12.58 12.65
CA MET A 72 -3.05 -13.97 12.74
C MET A 72 -2.75 -14.78 11.48
N LYS A 73 -2.81 -16.12 11.61
CA LYS A 73 -2.71 -17.09 10.51
C LYS A 73 -3.77 -18.17 10.65
N ALA A 74 -4.37 -18.60 9.54
CA ALA A 74 -5.20 -19.80 9.54
C ALA A 74 -4.37 -21.07 9.78
N MET A 75 -4.94 -22.02 10.53
CA MET A 75 -4.36 -23.34 10.82
C MET A 75 -5.45 -24.40 10.74
N GLY A 76 -5.78 -24.84 9.52
CA GLY A 76 -6.97 -25.65 9.30
C GLY A 76 -8.22 -24.83 9.65
N SER A 77 -9.07 -25.35 10.53
CA SER A 77 -10.24 -24.62 11.07
C SER A 77 -9.92 -23.70 12.26
N ASP A 78 -8.69 -23.70 12.75
CA ASP A 78 -8.25 -22.91 13.89
C ASP A 78 -7.52 -21.63 13.43
N LEU A 79 -7.30 -20.70 14.36
CA LEU A 79 -6.50 -19.48 14.14
C LEU A 79 -5.28 -19.47 15.06
N LEU A 80 -4.13 -19.05 14.54
CA LEU A 80 -2.95 -18.71 15.32
C LEU A 80 -2.85 -17.20 15.46
N VAL A 81 -2.85 -16.69 16.68
CA VAL A 81 -2.66 -15.27 17.00
C VAL A 81 -1.23 -15.06 17.52
N PHE A 82 -0.54 -14.08 16.96
CA PHE A 82 0.83 -13.70 17.32
C PHE A 82 0.78 -12.38 18.09
N SER A 83 1.24 -12.38 19.34
CA SER A 83 1.33 -11.17 20.17
C SER A 83 2.72 -10.97 20.74
N ASP A 84 3.01 -9.72 21.13
CA ASP A 84 4.24 -9.28 21.79
C ASP A 84 5.52 -9.46 20.94
N THR A 85 5.40 -9.41 19.61
CA THR A 85 6.40 -9.88 18.62
C THR A 85 7.69 -9.04 18.50
N GLU A 86 7.87 -7.98 19.29
CA GLU A 86 9.05 -7.10 19.19
C GLU A 86 10.32 -7.75 19.75
N VAL A 87 10.19 -8.41 20.91
CA VAL A 87 11.34 -8.97 21.65
C VAL A 87 11.11 -10.43 22.01
N SER A 88 9.87 -10.82 22.26
CA SER A 88 9.44 -12.20 22.48
C SER A 88 8.29 -12.49 21.52
N THR A 89 7.66 -13.66 21.58
CA THR A 89 6.40 -13.87 20.87
C THR A 89 5.55 -14.86 21.63
N ARG A 90 4.28 -14.50 21.83
CA ARG A 90 3.27 -15.45 22.27
C ARG A 90 2.44 -15.88 21.07
N ILE A 91 2.44 -17.18 20.80
CA ILE A 91 1.57 -17.79 19.79
C ILE A 91 0.40 -18.44 20.52
N THR A 92 -0.82 -18.01 20.20
CA THR A 92 -2.04 -18.56 20.80
C THR A 92 -2.89 -19.21 19.72
N ARG A 93 -3.20 -20.51 19.88
CA ARG A 93 -4.14 -21.22 19.01
C ARG A 93 -5.55 -21.06 19.54
N LEU A 94 -6.43 -20.48 18.74
CA LEU A 94 -7.86 -20.34 18.98
C LEU A 94 -8.63 -21.36 18.16
N SER A 95 -9.57 -22.07 18.77
CA SER A 95 -10.27 -23.20 18.15
C SER A 95 -11.78 -23.18 18.41
N GLY A 96 -12.52 -23.72 17.45
CA GLY A 96 -13.98 -23.84 17.49
C GLY A 96 -14.70 -22.53 17.19
N GLU A 97 -16.03 -22.60 17.11
CA GLU A 97 -16.90 -21.49 16.72
C GLU A 97 -16.75 -20.25 17.64
N GLU A 98 -16.42 -20.50 18.90
CA GLU A 98 -16.26 -19.48 19.95
C GLU A 98 -14.81 -19.03 20.15
N LEU A 99 -13.88 -19.48 19.30
CA LEU A 99 -12.45 -19.14 19.33
C LEU A 99 -11.79 -19.36 20.71
N TYR A 100 -12.06 -20.48 21.36
CA TYR A 100 -11.46 -20.81 22.65
C TYR A 100 -9.94 -21.02 22.55
N ILE A 101 -9.19 -20.58 23.57
CA ILE A 101 -7.76 -20.88 23.67
C ILE A 101 -7.57 -22.39 23.79
N ALA A 102 -6.98 -22.98 22.77
CA ALA A 102 -6.72 -24.41 22.70
C ALA A 102 -5.25 -24.76 23.01
N ALA A 103 -4.31 -23.84 22.73
CA ALA A 103 -2.90 -23.98 23.08
C ALA A 103 -2.20 -22.61 23.10
N THR A 104 -1.09 -22.51 23.82
CA THR A 104 -0.21 -21.34 23.79
C THR A 104 1.25 -21.79 23.81
N ALA A 105 2.08 -21.13 23.01
CA ALA A 105 3.53 -21.25 23.05
C ALA A 105 4.16 -19.86 23.28
N GLN A 106 5.25 -19.82 24.04
CA GLN A 106 6.03 -18.62 24.29
C GLN A 106 7.43 -18.79 23.67
N LEU A 107 7.84 -17.80 22.89
CA LEU A 107 9.16 -17.69 22.28
C LEU A 107 9.91 -16.52 22.93
N ASP A 108 11.22 -16.67 23.07
CA ASP A 108 12.12 -15.66 23.65
C ASP A 108 12.71 -14.71 22.59
N PHE A 109 12.12 -14.69 21.39
CA PHE A 109 12.48 -13.79 20.29
C PHE A 109 11.23 -13.35 19.52
N GLY A 110 11.36 -12.28 18.75
CA GLY A 110 10.29 -11.77 17.88
C GLY A 110 10.04 -12.62 16.64
N LEU A 111 8.82 -13.09 16.47
CA LEU A 111 8.32 -13.85 15.33
C LEU A 111 6.97 -13.27 14.89
N THR A 112 6.94 -12.62 13.73
CA THR A 112 5.72 -12.06 13.15
C THR A 112 5.01 -13.09 12.24
N PRO A 113 3.70 -12.93 11.97
CA PRO A 113 2.95 -13.77 11.04
C PRO A 113 3.51 -13.81 9.60
N ASP A 114 4.22 -12.76 9.19
CA ASP A 114 4.86 -12.66 7.86
C ASP A 114 6.35 -13.02 7.89
N ASN A 115 6.84 -13.60 8.99
CA ASN A 115 8.23 -14.02 9.06
C ASN A 115 8.52 -15.07 7.97
N PRO A 116 9.58 -14.90 7.15
CA PRO A 116 9.78 -15.77 6.00
C PRO A 116 10.18 -17.22 6.32
N SER A 117 10.52 -17.53 7.57
CA SER A 117 10.73 -18.93 8.02
C SER A 117 9.45 -19.62 8.48
N LEU A 118 8.39 -18.87 8.73
CA LEU A 118 7.15 -19.39 9.31
C LEU A 118 6.38 -20.16 8.25
N GLN A 119 6.20 -21.45 8.49
CA GLN A 119 5.36 -22.32 7.67
C GLN A 119 4.25 -22.88 8.56
N VAL A 120 2.99 -22.58 8.24
CA VAL A 120 1.80 -23.08 8.96
C VAL A 120 1.10 -24.14 8.11
N THR A 121 0.67 -25.22 8.76
CA THR A 121 -0.11 -26.32 8.17
C THR A 121 -1.17 -26.76 9.18
N GLU A 122 -2.16 -27.56 8.76
CA GLU A 122 -3.12 -28.18 9.69
C GLU A 122 -2.45 -29.04 10.78
N ASN A 123 -1.25 -29.56 10.50
CA ASN A 123 -0.52 -30.48 11.39
C ASN A 123 0.43 -29.77 12.37
N GLY A 124 0.47 -28.43 12.35
CA GLY A 124 1.42 -27.63 13.15
C GLY A 124 2.13 -26.57 12.33
N LEU A 125 3.17 -25.98 12.93
CA LEU A 125 3.98 -24.96 12.28
C LEU A 125 5.48 -25.24 12.42
N SER A 126 6.27 -24.61 11.59
CA SER A 126 7.73 -24.53 11.76
C SER A 126 8.22 -23.10 11.59
N TYR A 127 9.33 -22.77 12.25
CA TYR A 127 9.98 -21.47 12.16
C TYR A 127 11.48 -21.59 12.44
N PHE A 128 12.25 -20.58 12.04
CA PHE A 128 13.66 -20.48 12.40
C PHE A 128 13.84 -19.69 13.70
N ASP A 129 14.50 -20.31 14.67
CA ASP A 129 14.93 -19.69 15.93
C ASP A 129 16.34 -19.09 15.72
N PRO A 130 16.47 -17.75 15.66
CA PRO A 130 17.75 -17.11 15.46
C PRO A 130 18.64 -17.11 16.72
N VAL A 131 18.06 -17.32 17.90
CA VAL A 131 18.77 -17.32 19.19
C VAL A 131 19.51 -18.65 19.35
N ASN A 132 18.81 -19.75 19.18
CA ASN A 132 19.38 -21.10 19.29
C ASN A 132 19.97 -21.62 17.96
N ARG A 133 19.77 -20.86 16.86
CA ARG A 133 20.22 -21.21 15.50
C ARG A 133 19.74 -22.58 15.06
N GLN A 134 18.43 -22.75 15.00
CA GLN A 134 17.78 -24.00 14.60
C GLN A 134 16.42 -23.73 13.98
N THR A 135 15.97 -24.63 13.10
CA THR A 135 14.58 -24.64 12.63
C THR A 135 13.76 -25.53 13.54
N VAL A 136 12.78 -24.97 14.24
CA VAL A 136 11.91 -25.67 15.21
C VAL A 136 10.62 -26.09 14.53
N VAL A 137 10.11 -27.26 14.87
CA VAL A 137 8.82 -27.77 14.39
C VAL A 137 7.92 -28.04 15.59
N LEU A 138 6.74 -27.41 15.59
CA LEU A 138 5.68 -27.62 16.56
C LEU A 138 4.56 -28.48 15.94
N ASP A 139 3.93 -29.31 16.77
CA ASP A 139 2.71 -30.03 16.39
C ASP A 139 1.46 -29.12 16.44
N ALA A 140 0.30 -29.72 16.16
CA ALA A 140 -0.97 -29.00 16.17
C ALA A 140 -1.30 -28.36 17.54
N SER A 141 -0.79 -28.91 18.64
CA SER A 141 -0.98 -28.42 20.01
C SER A 141 0.15 -27.47 20.45
N LEU A 142 0.92 -26.94 19.50
CA LEU A 142 2.04 -26.03 19.71
C LEU A 142 3.16 -26.62 20.58
N ARG A 143 3.33 -27.94 20.56
CA ARG A 143 4.43 -28.63 21.27
C ARG A 143 5.56 -28.94 20.31
N GLU A 144 6.79 -28.68 20.73
CA GLU A 144 7.97 -29.03 19.93
C GLU A 144 8.04 -30.55 19.73
N ILE A 145 8.15 -30.96 18.47
CA ILE A 145 8.32 -32.36 18.08
C ILE A 145 9.72 -32.65 17.56
N THR A 146 10.39 -31.66 16.95
CA THR A 146 11.76 -31.78 16.47
C THR A 146 12.36 -30.41 16.20
N HIS A 147 13.68 -30.37 16.08
CA HIS A 147 14.43 -29.22 15.59
C HIS A 147 15.54 -29.68 14.66
N ILE A 148 15.88 -28.82 13.69
CA ILE A 148 16.91 -29.05 12.69
C ILE A 148 18.03 -28.05 12.95
N PRO A 149 19.29 -28.49 13.17
CA PRO A 149 20.40 -27.59 13.42
C PRO A 149 20.64 -26.69 12.20
N VAL A 150 21.10 -25.46 12.44
CA VAL A 150 21.45 -24.52 11.38
C VAL A 150 22.39 -25.15 10.35
N PRO A 151 22.14 -24.97 9.04
CA PRO A 151 23.09 -25.35 8.01
C PRO A 151 24.43 -24.61 8.14
N GLU A 152 25.53 -25.27 7.78
CA GLU A 152 26.82 -24.61 7.64
C GLU A 152 26.73 -23.49 6.59
N ASP A 153 27.39 -22.37 6.89
CA ASP A 153 27.44 -21.18 6.02
C ASP A 153 26.07 -20.59 5.65
N LEU A 154 25.04 -20.77 6.51
CA LEU A 154 23.73 -20.15 6.32
C LEU A 154 23.85 -18.63 6.14
N GLU A 155 23.27 -18.14 5.05
CA GLU A 155 22.98 -16.73 4.79
C GLU A 155 21.47 -16.50 4.87
N GLY A 156 21.05 -15.46 5.60
CA GLY A 156 19.63 -15.15 5.80
C GLY A 156 18.88 -16.23 6.57
N THR A 157 17.64 -16.48 6.16
CA THR A 157 16.69 -17.34 6.86
C THR A 157 16.43 -18.63 6.05
N PRO A 158 16.44 -19.81 6.70
CA PRO A 158 16.03 -21.06 6.07
C PRO A 158 14.51 -21.24 6.14
N LEU A 159 13.97 -22.09 5.26
CA LEU A 159 12.55 -22.42 5.20
C LEU A 159 12.36 -23.92 5.04
N LEU A 160 11.53 -24.51 5.90
CA LEU A 160 11.19 -25.94 5.86
C LEU A 160 9.98 -26.16 4.95
N SER A 161 10.03 -27.20 4.12
CA SER A 161 8.92 -27.62 3.26
C SER A 161 7.68 -28.01 4.08
N ARG A 162 6.50 -27.94 3.46
CA ARG A 162 5.21 -28.23 4.11
C ARG A 162 5.14 -29.68 4.61
N ASP A 163 5.74 -30.61 3.87
CA ASP A 163 5.88 -32.03 4.24
C ASP A 163 6.94 -32.29 5.32
N ARG A 164 7.72 -31.27 5.70
CA ARG A 164 8.81 -31.31 6.69
C ARG A 164 9.99 -32.20 6.27
N GLU A 165 10.14 -32.50 4.99
CA GLU A 165 11.20 -33.38 4.48
C GLU A 165 12.43 -32.62 3.96
N THR A 166 12.28 -31.38 3.54
CA THR A 166 13.33 -30.61 2.86
C THR A 166 13.49 -29.22 3.45
N LEU A 167 14.70 -28.91 3.93
CA LEU A 167 15.08 -27.56 4.36
C LEU A 167 15.73 -26.80 3.19
N TYR A 168 15.13 -25.69 2.78
CA TYR A 168 15.68 -24.76 1.80
C TYR A 168 16.44 -23.63 2.50
N TYR A 169 17.63 -23.28 2.00
CA TYR A 169 18.46 -22.26 2.62
C TYR A 169 19.47 -21.67 1.65
N CYS A 170 19.96 -20.48 1.98
CA CYS A 170 21.02 -19.81 1.22
C CYS A 170 22.38 -19.96 1.89
N THR A 171 23.43 -19.94 1.07
CA THR A 171 24.84 -19.89 1.46
C THR A 171 25.55 -18.86 0.59
N LYS A 172 26.76 -18.41 0.94
CA LYS A 172 27.54 -17.52 0.05
C LYS A 172 27.72 -18.03 -1.37
N ALA A 173 27.70 -19.35 -1.57
CA ALA A 173 27.83 -19.98 -2.88
C ALA A 173 26.50 -20.14 -3.65
N GLY A 174 25.37 -19.82 -3.01
CA GLY A 174 24.04 -19.84 -3.60
C GLY A 174 23.04 -20.68 -2.80
N VAL A 175 21.97 -21.11 -3.48
CA VAL A 175 20.77 -21.71 -2.86
C VAL A 175 20.88 -23.23 -2.81
N ARG A 176 20.49 -23.80 -1.67
CA ARG A 176 20.63 -25.23 -1.34
C ARG A 176 19.30 -25.81 -0.86
N ALA A 177 19.16 -27.13 -1.01
CA ALA A 177 18.08 -27.90 -0.41
C ALA A 177 18.67 -29.11 0.32
N TRP A 178 18.26 -29.33 1.56
CA TRP A 178 18.69 -30.43 2.41
C TRP A 178 17.51 -31.36 2.66
N ASN A 179 17.56 -32.56 2.08
CA ASN A 179 16.62 -33.62 2.39
C ASN A 179 16.98 -34.23 3.76
N LEU A 180 16.07 -34.11 4.71
CA LEU A 180 16.28 -34.44 6.12
C LEU A 180 16.25 -35.95 6.38
N GLU A 181 15.50 -36.70 5.56
CA GLU A 181 15.45 -38.17 5.68
C GLU A 181 16.77 -38.83 5.23
N THR A 182 17.30 -38.41 4.07
CA THR A 182 18.50 -39.00 3.47
C THR A 182 19.80 -38.32 3.90
N GLY A 183 19.71 -37.10 4.44
CA GLY A 183 20.86 -36.24 4.73
C GLY A 183 21.50 -35.60 3.49
N ILE A 184 20.94 -35.81 2.30
CA ILE A 184 21.50 -35.32 1.04
C ILE A 184 21.29 -33.81 0.93
N ARG A 185 22.36 -33.07 0.66
CA ARG A 185 22.34 -31.65 0.33
C ARG A 185 22.57 -31.45 -1.16
N ARG A 186 21.58 -30.89 -1.86
CA ARG A 186 21.65 -30.59 -3.29
C ARG A 186 21.77 -29.10 -3.53
N VAL A 187 22.38 -28.76 -4.67
CA VAL A 187 22.47 -27.38 -5.14
C VAL A 187 21.22 -27.06 -5.94
N ILE A 188 20.52 -25.99 -5.57
CA ILE A 188 19.42 -25.45 -6.37
C ILE A 188 20.00 -24.46 -7.37
N LYS A 189 20.78 -23.48 -6.90
CA LYS A 189 21.39 -22.47 -7.76
C LYS A 189 22.81 -22.14 -7.29
N GLU A 190 23.79 -22.30 -8.18
CA GLU A 190 25.15 -21.77 -7.98
C GLU A 190 25.21 -20.31 -8.42
N ALA A 191 24.65 -19.43 -7.60
CA ALA A 191 24.77 -17.99 -7.75
C ALA A 191 24.71 -17.35 -6.36
N GLY A 192 25.85 -16.86 -5.89
CA GLY A 192 25.96 -16.12 -4.64
C GLY A 192 25.69 -14.64 -4.85
N PHE A 193 24.96 -14.04 -3.92
CA PHE A 193 24.72 -12.61 -3.84
C PHE A 193 25.34 -12.04 -2.57
N ALA A 194 25.52 -10.72 -2.50
CA ALA A 194 26.09 -10.06 -1.32
C ALA A 194 25.21 -10.28 -0.08
N GLN A 195 23.89 -10.21 -0.28
CA GLN A 195 22.89 -10.67 0.68
C GLN A 195 21.88 -11.57 -0.04
N GLN A 196 21.38 -12.58 0.66
CA GLN A 196 20.36 -13.48 0.13
C GLN A 196 19.63 -14.19 1.28
N SER A 197 18.35 -14.44 1.10
CA SER A 197 17.52 -15.22 2.01
C SER A 197 16.46 -15.95 1.23
N VAL A 198 16.06 -17.12 1.72
CA VAL A 198 14.78 -17.72 1.31
C VAL A 198 13.67 -16.89 1.94
N THR A 199 12.61 -16.60 1.17
CA THR A 199 11.49 -15.79 1.65
C THR A 199 10.11 -16.38 1.37
N GLY A 200 10.03 -17.51 0.67
CA GLY A 200 8.75 -18.17 0.43
C GLY A 200 8.90 -19.47 -0.33
N LEU A 201 7.88 -20.31 -0.22
CA LEU A 201 7.79 -21.61 -0.88
C LEU A 201 6.36 -21.82 -1.35
N HIS A 202 6.21 -21.97 -2.67
CA HIS A 202 4.95 -21.82 -3.38
C HIS A 202 4.71 -22.98 -4.35
N LEU A 203 3.45 -23.12 -4.78
CA LEU A 203 3.00 -24.11 -5.76
C LEU A 203 3.40 -25.53 -5.35
N ASN A 204 2.94 -25.96 -4.17
CA ASN A 204 3.31 -27.24 -3.56
C ASN A 204 4.83 -27.47 -3.49
N ASP A 205 5.54 -26.46 -3.01
CA ASP A 205 6.99 -26.49 -2.80
C ASP A 205 7.83 -26.70 -4.08
N THR A 206 7.24 -26.44 -5.25
CA THR A 206 7.92 -26.51 -6.55
C THR A 206 8.60 -25.19 -6.95
N VAL A 207 8.19 -24.08 -6.33
CA VAL A 207 8.74 -22.74 -6.57
C VAL A 207 9.27 -22.14 -5.27
N LEU A 208 10.56 -21.82 -5.26
CA LEU A 208 11.24 -21.16 -4.16
C LEU A 208 11.37 -19.67 -4.44
N GLN A 209 10.95 -18.84 -3.49
CA GLN A 209 11.16 -17.40 -3.54
C GLN A 209 12.41 -17.03 -2.71
N CYS A 210 13.28 -16.23 -3.29
CA CYS A 210 14.45 -15.67 -2.63
C CYS A 210 14.49 -14.16 -2.77
N ARG A 211 14.86 -13.46 -1.71
CA ARG A 211 15.27 -12.05 -1.76
C ARG A 211 16.79 -12.02 -1.84
N VAL A 212 17.32 -11.32 -2.82
CA VAL A 212 18.77 -11.17 -3.05
C VAL A 212 19.12 -9.70 -3.15
N ALA A 213 20.35 -9.32 -2.80
CA ALA A 213 20.86 -7.98 -3.04
C ALA A 213 22.32 -8.00 -3.50
N ASP A 214 22.66 -7.07 -4.39
CA ASP A 214 24.04 -6.87 -4.85
C ASP A 214 24.88 -6.11 -3.81
N ASN A 215 26.15 -5.83 -4.14
CA ASN A 215 27.07 -5.12 -3.24
C ASN A 215 26.70 -3.64 -3.04
N GLU A 216 25.85 -3.08 -3.90
CA GLU A 216 25.35 -1.70 -3.81
C GLU A 216 24.06 -1.63 -2.97
N GLY A 217 23.51 -2.79 -2.59
CA GLY A 217 22.28 -2.91 -1.81
C GLY A 217 21.02 -2.94 -2.68
N ASN A 218 21.15 -3.03 -4.01
CA ASN A 218 20.00 -3.15 -4.90
C ASN A 218 19.38 -4.53 -4.70
N ALA A 219 18.18 -4.56 -4.13
CA ALA A 219 17.46 -5.79 -3.87
C ALA A 219 16.68 -6.28 -5.11
N SER A 220 16.47 -7.59 -5.18
CA SER A 220 15.61 -8.23 -6.18
C SER A 220 14.96 -9.47 -5.61
N THR A 221 13.79 -9.80 -6.13
CA THR A 221 13.08 -11.05 -5.86
C THR A 221 13.36 -12.03 -6.99
N LEU A 222 13.76 -13.25 -6.64
CA LEU A 222 13.92 -14.37 -7.55
C LEU A 222 12.87 -15.44 -7.25
N LEU A 223 12.21 -15.96 -8.28
CA LEU A 223 11.46 -17.22 -8.21
C LEU A 223 12.26 -18.31 -8.92
N LEU A 224 12.54 -19.39 -8.22
CA LEU A 224 13.37 -20.50 -8.70
C LEU A 224 12.56 -21.80 -8.71
N SER A 225 12.72 -22.60 -9.75
CA SER A 225 12.25 -24.00 -9.74
C SER A 225 13.06 -24.79 -8.70
N THR A 226 12.40 -25.44 -7.74
CA THR A 226 13.09 -26.28 -6.75
C THR A 226 13.64 -27.55 -7.39
N GLU A 227 13.08 -28.03 -8.51
CA GLU A 227 13.62 -29.20 -9.21
C GLU A 227 14.91 -28.86 -9.97
N SER A 228 14.86 -27.82 -10.81
CA SER A 228 15.90 -27.54 -11.81
C SER A 228 16.84 -26.38 -11.46
N GLY A 229 16.47 -25.54 -10.49
CA GLY A 229 17.21 -24.31 -10.20
C GLY A 229 17.02 -23.20 -11.23
N ARG A 230 16.16 -23.39 -12.22
CA ARG A 230 15.89 -22.39 -13.26
C ARG A 230 15.21 -21.16 -12.65
N ILE A 231 15.66 -19.98 -13.06
CA ILE A 231 14.98 -18.70 -12.77
C ILE A 231 13.68 -18.67 -13.56
N LEU A 232 12.56 -18.60 -12.83
CA LEU A 232 11.21 -18.46 -13.34
C LEU A 232 10.83 -16.97 -13.43
N TYR A 233 11.30 -16.17 -12.48
CA TYR A 233 11.09 -14.73 -12.42
C TYR A 233 12.28 -14.04 -11.73
N GLU A 234 12.59 -12.84 -12.17
CA GLU A 234 13.54 -11.92 -11.54
C GLU A 234 12.97 -10.50 -11.67
N GLY A 235 12.86 -9.78 -10.56
CA GLY A 235 12.36 -8.42 -10.54
C GLY A 235 12.89 -7.62 -9.36
N ALA A 236 13.06 -6.31 -9.54
CA ALA A 236 13.58 -5.40 -8.52
C ALA A 236 12.56 -5.12 -7.39
N GLN A 237 11.29 -5.43 -7.63
CA GLN A 237 10.20 -5.14 -6.70
C GLN A 237 10.07 -6.23 -5.63
N GLU A 238 9.62 -5.80 -4.45
CA GLU A 238 9.14 -6.73 -3.44
C GLU A 238 7.82 -7.35 -3.91
N LEU A 239 7.78 -8.67 -3.88
CA LEU A 239 6.67 -9.46 -4.39
C LEU A 239 6.16 -10.36 -3.27
N THR A 240 4.87 -10.23 -2.99
CA THR A 240 4.13 -11.16 -2.14
C THR A 240 3.49 -12.20 -3.03
N MET A 241 3.69 -13.47 -2.72
CA MET A 241 3.05 -14.57 -3.42
C MET A 241 2.38 -15.50 -2.41
N ARG A 242 1.19 -15.98 -2.76
CA ARG A 242 0.46 -17.03 -2.06
C ARG A 242 -0.01 -18.04 -3.09
N SER A 243 -0.15 -19.30 -2.69
CA SER A 243 -0.51 -20.36 -3.63
C SER A 243 -1.18 -21.55 -2.96
N ARG A 244 -2.05 -22.22 -3.71
CA ARG A 244 -2.70 -23.46 -3.35
C ARG A 244 -2.81 -24.37 -4.55
N GLY A 245 -2.26 -25.58 -4.43
CA GLY A 245 -2.17 -26.45 -5.59
C GLY A 245 -1.34 -25.79 -6.68
N ASP A 246 -1.91 -25.73 -7.88
CA ASP A 246 -1.32 -25.04 -9.03
C ASP A 246 -1.78 -23.58 -9.13
N SER A 247 -2.74 -23.12 -8.32
CA SER A 247 -3.21 -21.74 -8.33
C SER A 247 -2.29 -20.83 -7.54
N TYR A 248 -2.09 -19.60 -8.03
CA TYR A 248 -1.32 -18.58 -7.33
C TYR A 248 -1.99 -17.21 -7.36
N PHE A 249 -1.62 -16.38 -6.39
CA PHE A 249 -1.88 -14.94 -6.35
C PHE A 249 -0.57 -14.23 -6.03
N ILE A 250 -0.32 -13.14 -6.75
CA ILE A 250 0.90 -12.35 -6.70
C ILE A 250 0.49 -10.88 -6.54
N SER A 251 1.15 -10.21 -5.60
CA SER A 251 0.93 -8.79 -5.32
C SER A 251 2.27 -8.06 -5.27
N PHE A 252 2.39 -6.97 -6.02
CA PHE A 252 3.59 -6.12 -6.00
C PHE A 252 3.25 -4.65 -6.27
N PRO A 253 4.03 -3.70 -5.72
CA PRO A 253 3.83 -2.28 -5.97
C PRO A 253 3.99 -1.91 -7.45
N THR A 254 3.08 -1.09 -7.97
CA THR A 254 3.17 -0.54 -9.32
C THR A 254 2.68 0.91 -9.32
N GLY A 255 3.61 1.87 -9.23
CA GLY A 255 3.25 3.30 -9.11
C GLY A 255 2.48 3.57 -7.81
N CYS A 256 1.35 4.27 -7.91
CA CYS A 256 0.49 4.59 -6.77
C CYS A 256 -0.51 3.48 -6.39
N THR A 257 -0.40 2.28 -6.98
CA THR A 257 -1.27 1.14 -6.70
C THR A 257 -0.47 -0.16 -6.64
N ARG A 258 -1.14 -1.31 -6.57
CA ARG A 258 -0.56 -2.65 -6.54
C ARG A 258 -1.08 -3.45 -7.72
N ALA A 259 -0.19 -4.21 -8.37
CA ALA A 259 -0.60 -5.20 -9.35
C ALA A 259 -1.03 -6.45 -8.60
N LEU A 260 -2.28 -6.89 -8.82
CA LEU A 260 -2.86 -8.08 -8.19
C LEU A 260 -3.07 -9.13 -9.27
N LEU A 261 -2.15 -10.09 -9.38
CA LEU A 261 -2.15 -11.10 -10.44
C LEU A 261 -2.52 -12.47 -9.90
N PHE A 262 -3.28 -13.23 -10.68
CA PHE A 262 -3.63 -14.60 -10.33
C PHE A 262 -3.72 -15.51 -11.56
N GLY A 263 -3.59 -16.81 -11.36
CA GLY A 263 -3.64 -17.79 -12.44
C GLY A 263 -3.26 -19.19 -11.98
N GLN A 264 -3.15 -20.12 -12.93
CA GLN A 264 -2.65 -21.48 -12.68
C GLN A 264 -1.26 -21.69 -13.28
N ALA A 265 -0.44 -22.46 -12.56
CA ALA A 265 0.89 -22.84 -13.03
C ALA A 265 0.80 -23.61 -14.34
N GLY A 266 1.54 -23.14 -15.36
CA GLY A 266 1.58 -23.75 -16.68
C GLY A 266 0.61 -23.13 -17.71
N GLU A 267 -0.26 -22.20 -17.30
CA GLU A 267 -1.06 -21.39 -18.23
C GLU A 267 -0.22 -20.26 -18.84
N GLU A 268 -0.62 -19.76 -20.02
CA GLU A 268 0.20 -18.84 -20.82
C GLU A 268 0.28 -17.42 -20.24
N ALA A 269 -0.76 -16.92 -19.55
CA ALA A 269 -0.78 -15.57 -19.00
C ALA A 269 -1.65 -15.46 -17.74
N PRO A 270 -1.19 -14.73 -16.70
CA PRO A 270 -2.03 -14.42 -15.54
C PRO A 270 -3.17 -13.46 -15.91
N LEU A 271 -4.22 -13.51 -15.11
CA LEU A 271 -5.23 -12.47 -15.02
C LEU A 271 -4.83 -11.46 -13.95
N ALA A 272 -5.35 -10.24 -14.05
CA ALA A 272 -5.20 -9.18 -13.07
C ALA A 272 -6.54 -8.84 -12.44
N LEU A 273 -6.59 -8.71 -11.12
CA LEU A 273 -7.67 -8.07 -10.38
C LEU A 273 -7.41 -6.56 -10.36
N THR A 274 -8.37 -5.79 -10.83
CA THR A 274 -8.46 -4.33 -10.70
C THR A 274 -9.58 -4.04 -9.72
N PRO A 275 -9.30 -3.86 -8.42
CA PRO A 275 -10.35 -3.64 -7.42
C PRO A 275 -11.12 -2.35 -7.69
N ALA A 276 -12.32 -2.25 -7.11
CA ALA A 276 -13.12 -1.02 -7.17
C ALA A 276 -12.37 0.18 -6.58
N GLU A 277 -11.64 -0.03 -5.48
CA GLU A 277 -10.74 0.95 -4.88
C GLU A 277 -9.30 0.56 -5.14
N LEU A 278 -8.57 1.39 -5.88
CA LEU A 278 -7.18 1.12 -6.28
C LEU A 278 -6.15 1.38 -5.17
N SER A 279 -6.57 2.03 -4.09
CA SER A 279 -5.77 2.26 -2.88
C SER A 279 -6.23 1.29 -1.78
N GLY A 280 -5.26 0.77 -1.01
CA GLY A 280 -5.54 -0.13 0.10
C GLY A 280 -4.60 -1.33 0.18
N GLU A 281 -4.99 -2.28 1.02
CA GLU A 281 -4.31 -3.55 1.23
C GLU A 281 -5.07 -4.69 0.55
N ASP A 282 -4.33 -5.72 0.17
CA ASP A 282 -4.86 -6.91 -0.50
C ASP A 282 -4.51 -8.18 0.28
N PHE A 283 -5.49 -9.09 0.34
CA PHE A 283 -5.39 -10.35 1.06
C PHE A 283 -5.90 -11.50 0.19
N LEU A 284 -5.08 -12.52 -0.03
CA LEU A 284 -5.55 -13.76 -0.67
C LEU A 284 -6.18 -14.67 0.39
N LEU A 285 -7.35 -15.18 0.07
CA LEU A 285 -8.00 -16.28 0.79
C LEU A 285 -7.59 -17.60 0.13
N GLU A 286 -6.61 -18.29 0.74
CA GLU A 286 -5.98 -19.46 0.13
C GLU A 286 -6.98 -20.60 -0.15
N THR A 287 -8.05 -20.75 0.63
CA THR A 287 -8.93 -21.93 0.55
C THR A 287 -9.90 -21.89 -0.64
N PHE A 288 -10.27 -20.74 -1.18
CA PHE A 288 -11.04 -20.67 -2.43
C PHE A 288 -10.30 -20.01 -3.60
N ALA A 289 -9.06 -19.53 -3.38
CA ALA A 289 -8.36 -18.69 -4.34
C ALA A 289 -9.17 -17.42 -4.67
N ASP A 290 -9.81 -16.85 -3.65
CA ASP A 290 -10.56 -15.60 -3.70
C ASP A 290 -9.74 -14.48 -3.04
N ALA A 291 -10.15 -13.23 -3.22
CA ALA A 291 -9.39 -12.08 -2.69
C ALA A 291 -10.28 -11.16 -1.85
N VAL A 292 -9.70 -10.59 -0.80
CA VAL A 292 -10.29 -9.47 -0.05
C VAL A 292 -9.39 -8.27 -0.23
N THR A 293 -9.97 -7.11 -0.56
CA THR A 293 -9.27 -5.83 -0.50
C THR A 293 -9.84 -4.98 0.62
N ALA A 294 -8.97 -4.27 1.32
CA ALA A 294 -9.35 -3.31 2.35
C ALA A 294 -8.90 -1.90 1.95
N SER A 295 -9.84 -0.96 1.90
CA SER A 295 -9.57 0.44 1.57
C SER A 295 -10.16 1.40 2.60
N VAL A 296 -9.63 2.61 2.66
CA VAL A 296 -10.18 3.69 3.49
C VAL A 296 -11.34 4.31 2.72
N ALA A 297 -12.55 4.24 3.28
CA ALA A 297 -13.74 4.84 2.68
C ALA A 297 -13.95 6.29 3.14
N SER A 298 -13.56 6.61 4.37
CA SER A 298 -13.49 7.96 4.94
C SER A 298 -12.52 8.00 6.12
N ASP A 299 -12.29 9.17 6.72
CA ASP A 299 -11.46 9.31 7.92
C ASP A 299 -11.90 8.42 9.11
N THR A 300 -13.14 7.92 9.08
CA THR A 300 -13.75 7.11 10.15
C THR A 300 -14.27 5.76 9.69
N GLU A 301 -14.13 5.42 8.40
CA GLU A 301 -14.68 4.19 7.85
C GLU A 301 -13.68 3.49 6.92
N ILE A 302 -13.66 2.17 6.99
CA ILE A 302 -12.97 1.32 6.04
C ILE A 302 -13.99 0.48 5.28
N LYS A 303 -13.59 0.01 4.09
CA LYS A 303 -14.39 -0.87 3.25
C LYS A 303 -13.62 -2.15 2.96
N LEU A 304 -14.27 -3.29 3.14
CA LEU A 304 -13.77 -4.60 2.74
C LEU A 304 -14.60 -5.10 1.56
N ASP A 305 -13.94 -5.45 0.46
CA ASP A 305 -14.56 -6.03 -0.73
C ASP A 305 -14.03 -7.45 -0.95
N TYR A 306 -14.93 -8.42 -1.05
CA TYR A 306 -14.63 -9.82 -1.36
C TYR A 306 -14.85 -10.08 -2.85
N TYR A 307 -13.83 -10.55 -3.54
CA TYR A 307 -13.84 -10.87 -4.96
C TYR A 307 -13.73 -12.37 -5.18
N ASP A 308 -14.65 -12.88 -5.98
CA ASP A 308 -14.56 -14.20 -6.58
C ASP A 308 -13.67 -14.11 -7.82
N LEU A 309 -12.49 -14.71 -7.77
CA LEU A 309 -11.51 -14.60 -8.86
C LEU A 309 -11.85 -15.50 -10.06
N GLU A 310 -12.69 -16.53 -9.89
CA GLU A 310 -13.15 -17.38 -10.99
C GLU A 310 -14.13 -16.62 -11.89
N THR A 311 -15.08 -15.89 -11.29
CA THR A 311 -16.07 -15.11 -12.02
C THR A 311 -15.63 -13.68 -12.29
N GLY A 312 -14.62 -13.21 -11.56
CA GLY A 312 -14.11 -11.85 -11.59
C GLY A 312 -15.03 -10.83 -10.94
N ARG A 313 -16.03 -11.27 -10.16
CA ARG A 313 -17.07 -10.40 -9.59
C ARG A 313 -16.81 -10.14 -8.12
N ARG A 314 -17.19 -8.94 -7.68
CA ARG A 314 -17.35 -8.69 -6.25
C ARG A 314 -18.57 -9.46 -5.76
N ARG A 315 -18.41 -10.28 -4.71
CA ARG A 315 -19.50 -11.06 -4.10
C ARG A 315 -20.11 -10.34 -2.90
N SER A 316 -19.25 -9.71 -2.11
CA SER A 316 -19.61 -9.17 -0.80
C SER A 316 -18.86 -7.87 -0.57
N SER A 317 -19.51 -6.91 0.10
CA SER A 317 -18.91 -5.63 0.47
C SER A 317 -19.44 -5.19 1.83
N VAL A 318 -18.55 -4.73 2.69
CA VAL A 318 -18.93 -4.20 4.01
C VAL A 318 -18.15 -2.92 4.33
N THR A 319 -18.86 -1.92 4.85
CA THR A 319 -18.28 -0.69 5.39
C THR A 319 -18.30 -0.74 6.92
N LEU A 320 -17.14 -0.58 7.54
CA LEU A 320 -16.95 -0.70 8.98
C LEU A 320 -16.55 0.65 9.58
N PRO A 321 -17.07 1.02 10.78
CA PRO A 321 -16.84 2.32 11.42
C PRO A 321 -15.49 2.36 12.18
N PHE A 322 -14.41 2.02 11.50
CA PHE A 322 -13.06 1.98 12.05
C PHE A 322 -12.11 2.94 11.36
N PHE A 323 -11.12 3.39 12.12
CA PHE A 323 -9.90 4.00 11.60
C PHE A 323 -8.82 2.93 11.44
N GLY A 324 -8.23 2.85 10.25
CA GLY A 324 -7.12 1.94 9.95
C GLY A 324 -7.54 0.61 9.31
N LEU A 325 -6.70 0.10 8.41
CA LEU A 325 -6.95 -1.14 7.67
C LEU A 325 -6.70 -2.37 8.56
N PRO A 326 -7.31 -3.54 8.24
CA PRO A 326 -7.05 -4.78 8.96
C PRO A 326 -5.55 -5.14 8.93
N LEU A 327 -5.06 -5.70 10.03
CA LEU A 327 -3.69 -6.22 10.10
C LEU A 327 -3.52 -7.49 9.27
N THR A 328 -4.53 -8.34 9.31
CA THR A 328 -4.53 -9.65 8.64
C THR A 328 -5.97 -10.01 8.31
N VAL A 329 -6.16 -10.60 7.14
CA VAL A 329 -7.39 -11.29 6.74
C VAL A 329 -7.00 -12.73 6.39
N GLU A 330 -7.66 -13.70 7.00
CA GLU A 330 -7.34 -15.11 6.88
C GLU A 330 -8.63 -15.91 6.66
N GLU A 331 -8.52 -17.00 5.91
CA GLU A 331 -9.63 -17.92 5.66
C GLU A 331 -9.31 -19.27 6.28
N SER A 332 -10.24 -19.77 7.10
CA SER A 332 -10.14 -21.09 7.71
C SER A 332 -10.65 -22.19 6.76
N ALA A 333 -10.25 -23.43 7.01
CA ALA A 333 -10.59 -24.58 6.17
C ALA A 333 -12.10 -24.92 6.16
N ASP A 334 -12.88 -24.41 7.10
CA ASP A 334 -14.34 -24.50 7.14
C ASP A 334 -15.05 -23.35 6.39
N GLY A 335 -14.28 -22.46 5.75
CA GLY A 335 -14.77 -21.45 4.80
C GLY A 335 -15.18 -20.12 5.43
N TRP A 336 -14.84 -19.88 6.69
CA TRP A 336 -15.04 -18.57 7.31
C TRP A 336 -13.90 -17.63 7.01
N VAL A 337 -14.24 -16.36 6.77
CA VAL A 337 -13.26 -15.28 6.68
C VAL A 337 -13.14 -14.60 8.03
N TYR A 338 -11.92 -14.45 8.50
CA TYR A 338 -11.59 -13.72 9.71
C TYR A 338 -10.74 -12.52 9.35
N PHE A 339 -10.98 -11.39 10.01
CA PHE A 339 -10.06 -10.25 9.96
C PHE A 339 -9.77 -9.73 11.36
N LEU A 340 -8.54 -9.28 11.55
CA LEU A 340 -8.07 -8.69 12.81
C LEU A 340 -7.88 -7.20 12.61
N LEU A 341 -8.46 -6.40 13.50
CA LEU A 341 -8.23 -4.97 13.56
C LEU A 341 -8.20 -4.46 15.00
N TYR A 342 -7.65 -3.26 15.17
CA TYR A 342 -7.76 -2.51 16.40
C TYR A 342 -9.03 -1.67 16.36
N ASN A 343 -9.91 -1.85 17.34
CA ASN A 343 -11.11 -1.01 17.45
C ASN A 343 -10.73 0.42 17.86
N ASN A 344 -11.71 1.33 17.90
CA ASN A 344 -11.48 2.75 18.20
C ASN A 344 -10.93 3.00 19.63
N ASP A 345 -11.02 2.02 20.54
CA ASP A 345 -10.44 2.08 21.89
C ASP A 345 -8.99 1.54 21.93
N GLY A 346 -8.43 1.14 20.80
CA GLY A 346 -7.11 0.53 20.69
C GLY A 346 -7.07 -0.92 21.19
N ARG A 347 -8.21 -1.61 21.26
CA ARG A 347 -8.29 -3.04 21.59
C ARG A 347 -8.28 -3.90 20.32
N PRO A 348 -7.45 -4.95 20.23
CA PRO A 348 -7.49 -5.87 19.10
C PRO A 348 -8.73 -6.77 19.15
N VAL A 349 -9.44 -6.88 18.03
CA VAL A 349 -10.67 -7.67 17.87
C VAL A 349 -10.57 -8.51 16.60
N ILE A 350 -10.86 -9.80 16.73
CA ILE A 350 -11.07 -10.68 15.58
C ILE A 350 -12.54 -10.60 15.21
N TYR A 351 -12.84 -10.35 13.94
CA TYR A 351 -14.18 -10.44 13.39
C TYR A 351 -14.29 -11.67 12.51
N ARG A 352 -15.37 -12.45 12.69
CA ARG A 352 -15.75 -13.54 11.79
C ARG A 352 -16.83 -13.04 10.84
N TRP A 353 -16.56 -13.09 9.53
CA TRP A 353 -17.42 -12.57 8.48
C TRP A 353 -18.14 -13.69 7.72
N ASP A 354 -19.47 -13.67 7.75
CA ASP A 354 -20.32 -14.41 6.82
C ASP A 354 -20.39 -13.66 5.48
N THR A 355 -19.47 -13.98 4.58
CA THR A 355 -19.38 -13.34 3.26
C THR A 355 -20.59 -13.63 2.38
N ALA A 356 -21.39 -14.64 2.70
CA ALA A 356 -22.59 -15.04 1.97
C ALA A 356 -23.88 -14.40 2.52
N ALA A 357 -23.81 -13.65 3.62
CA ALA A 357 -24.97 -12.99 4.19
C ALA A 357 -25.57 -11.96 3.21
N LEU A 358 -26.90 -11.98 3.08
CA LEU A 358 -27.64 -11.14 2.12
C LEU A 358 -27.43 -9.63 2.34
N GLU A 359 -27.09 -9.21 3.55
CA GLU A 359 -26.83 -7.81 3.90
C GLU A 359 -25.53 -7.25 3.30
N PHE A 360 -24.57 -8.12 2.96
CA PHE A 360 -23.32 -7.72 2.32
C PHE A 360 -23.31 -8.01 0.81
N ALA A 361 -24.34 -8.67 0.29
CA ALA A 361 -24.43 -9.01 -1.12
C ALA A 361 -24.44 -7.74 -1.99
N VAL A 362 -23.52 -7.69 -2.95
CA VAL A 362 -23.49 -6.60 -3.94
C VAL A 362 -24.36 -6.92 -5.15
N SER A 363 -24.92 -5.87 -5.75
CA SER A 363 -25.79 -5.97 -6.93
C SER A 363 -25.11 -5.53 -8.23
N ASP A 364 -23.86 -5.08 -8.15
CA ASP A 364 -23.10 -4.74 -9.35
C ASP A 364 -22.90 -5.99 -10.23
N THR A 365 -22.74 -5.74 -11.51
CA THR A 365 -22.45 -6.79 -12.50
C THR A 365 -21.08 -6.57 -13.13
N GLU A 366 -20.27 -5.73 -12.49
CA GLU A 366 -18.95 -5.38 -12.96
C GLU A 366 -18.03 -6.59 -12.87
N VAL A 367 -17.10 -6.67 -13.82
CA VAL A 367 -16.05 -7.68 -13.84
C VAL A 367 -14.76 -6.92 -13.54
N TYR A 368 -14.20 -7.21 -12.37
CA TYR A 368 -12.99 -6.59 -11.84
C TYR A 368 -11.72 -7.31 -12.28
N THR A 369 -11.83 -8.41 -13.02
CA THR A 369 -10.69 -9.15 -13.53
C THR A 369 -10.51 -8.98 -15.03
N GLY A 370 -9.27 -8.92 -15.49
CA GLY A 370 -8.96 -8.80 -16.90
C GLY A 370 -7.52 -9.18 -17.25
N PRO A 371 -7.08 -8.90 -18.48
CA PRO A 371 -5.68 -9.07 -18.86
C PRO A 371 -4.76 -8.24 -17.98
N TYR A 372 -3.60 -8.78 -17.65
CA TYR A 372 -2.52 -8.00 -17.07
C TYR A 372 -1.87 -7.11 -18.13
N TYR A 373 -1.71 -5.83 -17.79
CA TYR A 373 -1.01 -4.85 -18.63
C TYR A 373 0.27 -4.38 -17.96
N SER A 374 1.32 -4.20 -18.75
CA SER A 374 2.62 -3.72 -18.29
C SER A 374 3.05 -2.49 -19.09
N ASN A 375 4.09 -1.79 -18.65
CA ASN A 375 4.65 -0.67 -19.43
C ASN A 375 5.09 -1.10 -20.85
N GLN A 376 5.51 -2.35 -21.02
CA GLN A 376 5.94 -2.87 -22.34
C GLN A 376 4.76 -3.29 -23.22
N GLU A 377 3.66 -3.73 -22.61
CA GLU A 377 2.44 -4.18 -23.26
C GLU A 377 1.22 -3.56 -22.56
N PRO A 378 0.97 -2.27 -22.76
CA PRO A 378 -0.13 -1.57 -22.10
C PRO A 378 -1.48 -1.78 -22.79
N ASP A 379 -2.55 -1.37 -22.13
CA ASP A 379 -3.89 -1.34 -22.74
C ASP A 379 -4.03 -0.18 -23.72
N TYR A 380 -3.46 -0.33 -24.92
CA TYR A 380 -3.50 0.68 -25.97
C TYR A 380 -4.92 1.16 -26.30
N HIS A 381 -5.92 0.28 -26.22
CA HIS A 381 -7.30 0.67 -26.50
C HIS A 381 -7.89 1.52 -25.38
N GLY A 382 -7.65 1.14 -24.12
CA GLY A 382 -8.07 1.93 -22.96
C GLY A 382 -7.35 3.28 -22.89
N LEU A 383 -6.09 3.37 -23.30
CA LEU A 383 -5.34 4.63 -23.36
C LEU A 383 -5.94 5.62 -24.35
N VAL A 384 -6.36 5.15 -25.53
CA VAL A 384 -7.06 6.01 -26.51
C VAL A 384 -8.35 6.58 -25.93
N TRP A 385 -9.06 5.81 -25.09
CA TRP A 385 -10.22 6.34 -24.38
C TRP A 385 -9.82 7.40 -23.35
N CYS A 386 -8.76 7.17 -22.58
CA CYS A 386 -8.24 8.15 -21.62
C CYS A 386 -7.82 9.46 -22.30
N GLU A 387 -7.14 9.40 -23.45
CA GLU A 387 -6.79 10.58 -24.25
C GLU A 387 -8.03 11.34 -24.74
N TYR A 388 -9.08 10.63 -25.16
CA TYR A 388 -10.33 11.27 -25.56
C TYR A 388 -11.01 11.97 -24.37
N TYR A 389 -11.03 11.34 -23.20
CA TYR A 389 -11.61 11.94 -22.00
C TYR A 389 -10.79 13.16 -21.52
N ALA A 390 -9.46 13.05 -21.54
CA ALA A 390 -8.54 14.15 -21.27
C ALA A 390 -8.80 15.37 -22.18
N ARG A 391 -9.04 15.16 -23.48
CA ARG A 391 -9.45 16.24 -24.40
C ARG A 391 -10.81 16.84 -24.03
N THR A 392 -11.77 16.03 -23.60
CA THR A 392 -13.10 16.54 -23.18
C THR A 392 -12.98 17.43 -21.93
N ILE A 393 -12.14 17.04 -20.96
CA ILE A 393 -11.81 17.87 -19.81
C ILE A 393 -11.13 19.17 -20.28
N GLY A 394 -10.14 19.05 -21.15
CA GLY A 394 -9.43 20.21 -21.71
C GLY A 394 -10.35 21.22 -22.40
N ASP A 395 -11.25 20.75 -23.27
CA ASP A 395 -12.24 21.57 -23.96
C ASP A 395 -13.23 22.25 -22.99
N THR A 396 -13.53 21.61 -21.85
CA THR A 396 -14.47 22.12 -20.85
C THR A 396 -13.88 23.27 -20.02
N TYR A 397 -12.59 23.18 -19.67
CA TYR A 397 -11.94 24.10 -18.74
C TYR A 397 -10.88 25.01 -19.39
N GLY A 398 -10.73 24.95 -20.71
CA GLY A 398 -9.77 25.76 -21.45
C GLY A 398 -8.30 25.40 -21.16
N VAL A 399 -8.02 24.13 -20.88
CA VAL A 399 -6.67 23.59 -20.61
C VAL A 399 -6.32 22.47 -21.60
N GLU A 400 -5.06 22.09 -21.67
CA GLU A 400 -4.64 20.88 -22.39
C GLU A 400 -4.22 19.81 -21.38
N VAL A 401 -4.81 18.62 -21.45
CA VAL A 401 -4.44 17.51 -20.56
C VAL A 401 -3.57 16.52 -21.31
N LEU A 402 -2.31 16.40 -20.90
CA LEU A 402 -1.31 15.52 -21.50
C LEU A 402 -1.16 14.23 -20.69
N LEU A 403 -1.22 13.10 -21.39
CA LEU A 403 -1.05 11.77 -20.81
C LEU A 403 0.11 11.04 -21.49
N TRP A 404 0.51 9.91 -20.91
CA TRP A 404 1.39 8.93 -21.57
C TRP A 404 2.69 9.54 -22.15
N GLU A 405 2.93 9.36 -23.45
CA GLU A 405 4.11 9.83 -24.19
C GLU A 405 4.10 11.34 -24.34
N ASP A 406 2.92 11.96 -24.51
CA ASP A 406 2.80 13.41 -24.67
C ASP A 406 3.26 14.14 -23.41
N ALA A 407 2.94 13.62 -22.23
CA ALA A 407 3.45 14.13 -20.96
C ALA A 407 4.98 14.00 -20.86
N ASN A 408 5.54 12.88 -21.33
CA ASN A 408 6.98 12.63 -21.29
C ASN A 408 7.78 13.55 -22.23
N LEU A 409 7.19 13.97 -23.36
CA LEU A 409 7.84 14.83 -24.33
C LEU A 409 8.12 16.26 -23.83
N VAL A 410 7.44 16.68 -22.77
CA VAL A 410 7.50 18.06 -22.25
C VAL A 410 8.32 18.20 -20.97
N GLN A 411 9.05 17.16 -20.57
CA GLN A 411 9.85 17.18 -19.34
C GLN A 411 10.85 18.36 -19.28
N PRO A 412 10.98 19.04 -18.13
CA PRO A 412 11.96 20.10 -17.96
C PRO A 412 13.37 19.52 -17.82
N TRP A 413 14.39 20.38 -17.82
CA TRP A 413 15.78 19.94 -17.78
C TRP A 413 16.20 19.30 -16.44
N ASP A 414 15.47 19.60 -15.36
CA ASP A 414 15.81 19.27 -13.99
C ASP A 414 14.97 18.14 -13.38
N TYR A 415 14.00 17.61 -14.14
CA TYR A 415 13.18 16.46 -13.76
C TYR A 415 13.01 15.47 -14.91
N ASN A 416 12.93 14.18 -14.58
CA ASN A 416 12.47 13.13 -15.48
C ASN A 416 11.09 12.65 -15.04
N PHE A 417 10.24 12.33 -16.01
CA PHE A 417 8.92 11.77 -15.74
C PHE A 417 8.91 10.26 -15.96
N GLU A 418 8.30 9.52 -15.04
CA GLU A 418 7.92 8.14 -15.31
C GLU A 418 6.50 8.13 -15.91
N THR A 419 6.35 7.51 -17.07
CA THR A 419 5.06 7.43 -17.76
C THR A 419 4.08 6.55 -16.98
N GLU A 420 2.87 7.07 -16.71
CA GLU A 420 1.77 6.23 -16.24
C GLU A 420 1.18 5.48 -17.43
N TYR A 421 0.87 4.20 -17.21
CA TYR A 421 0.39 3.31 -18.25
C TYR A 421 -0.88 2.52 -17.90
N LEU A 422 -1.29 2.56 -16.64
CA LEU A 422 -2.45 1.85 -16.16
C LEU A 422 -3.70 2.67 -16.43
N VAL A 423 -4.53 2.18 -17.35
CA VAL A 423 -5.84 2.76 -17.67
C VAL A 423 -6.74 2.96 -16.44
N PRO A 424 -6.80 2.04 -15.45
CA PRO A 424 -7.57 2.27 -14.23
C PRO A 424 -7.08 3.50 -13.43
N VAL A 425 -5.76 3.71 -13.36
CA VAL A 425 -5.18 4.89 -12.69
C VAL A 425 -5.54 6.15 -13.46
N PHE A 426 -5.38 6.18 -14.79
CA PHE A 426 -5.77 7.35 -15.59
C PHE A 426 -7.25 7.67 -15.49
N LYS A 427 -8.14 6.67 -15.52
CA LYS A 427 -9.58 6.90 -15.35
C LYS A 427 -9.86 7.65 -14.05
N ARG A 428 -9.33 7.14 -12.94
CA ARG A 428 -9.47 7.76 -11.62
C ARG A 428 -8.89 9.19 -11.59
N GLU A 429 -7.66 9.38 -12.05
CA GLU A 429 -7.04 10.71 -12.04
C GLU A 429 -7.76 11.71 -12.97
N LEU A 430 -8.31 11.27 -14.10
CA LEU A 430 -9.09 12.12 -14.99
C LEU A 430 -10.46 12.49 -14.39
N ASP A 431 -11.15 11.53 -13.75
CA ASP A 431 -12.39 11.80 -13.02
C ASP A 431 -12.13 12.82 -11.89
N TRP A 432 -11.09 12.59 -11.09
CA TRP A 432 -10.67 13.53 -10.06
C TRP A 432 -10.25 14.89 -10.62
N LEU A 433 -9.49 14.93 -11.72
CA LEU A 433 -9.11 16.19 -12.35
C LEU A 433 -10.35 16.96 -12.81
N ASN A 434 -11.31 16.29 -13.44
CA ASN A 434 -12.57 16.90 -13.87
C ASN A 434 -13.35 17.48 -12.68
N GLU A 435 -13.52 16.72 -11.61
CA GLU A 435 -14.19 17.17 -10.38
C GLU A 435 -13.49 18.37 -9.73
N ARG A 436 -12.15 18.35 -9.67
CA ARG A 436 -11.36 19.41 -9.04
C ARG A 436 -11.36 20.69 -9.85
N LEU A 437 -11.28 20.60 -11.19
CA LEU A 437 -11.36 21.76 -12.07
C LEU A 437 -12.78 22.38 -12.08
N ALA A 438 -13.82 21.58 -11.85
CA ALA A 438 -15.19 22.07 -11.71
C ALA A 438 -15.41 23.01 -10.52
N ASN A 439 -14.50 23.03 -9.53
CA ASN A 439 -14.55 23.96 -8.40
C ASN A 439 -14.21 25.41 -8.79
N PHE A 440 -13.73 25.65 -10.01
CA PHE A 440 -13.43 26.98 -10.53
C PHE A 440 -14.59 27.52 -11.37
N PRO A 441 -14.95 28.80 -11.22
CA PRO A 441 -15.92 29.45 -12.09
C PRO A 441 -15.55 29.36 -13.58
N GLU A 442 -16.58 29.24 -14.43
CA GLU A 442 -16.42 29.27 -15.88
C GLU A 442 -15.61 30.49 -16.34
N GLY A 443 -14.62 30.29 -17.22
CA GLY A 443 -13.76 31.36 -17.73
C GLY A 443 -12.60 31.77 -16.81
N MET A 444 -12.56 31.28 -15.56
CA MET A 444 -11.54 31.70 -14.60
C MET A 444 -10.16 31.17 -14.96
N LEU A 445 -10.04 29.91 -15.40
CA LEU A 445 -8.76 29.32 -15.78
C LEU A 445 -8.22 29.94 -17.08
N GLU A 446 -9.09 30.21 -18.04
CA GLU A 446 -8.75 30.93 -19.27
C GLU A 446 -8.23 32.35 -18.96
N ALA A 447 -8.85 33.03 -17.99
CA ALA A 447 -8.37 34.33 -17.51
C ALA A 447 -7.02 34.22 -16.79
N ALA A 448 -6.83 33.18 -15.98
CA ALA A 448 -5.58 32.96 -15.24
C ALA A 448 -4.39 32.81 -16.20
N ILE A 449 -4.64 32.24 -17.38
CA ILE A 449 -3.60 32.00 -18.38
C ILE A 449 -3.43 33.14 -19.38
N SER A 450 -4.01 34.33 -19.15
CA SER A 450 -3.99 35.46 -20.10
C SER A 450 -2.59 35.93 -20.54
N HIS A 451 -1.55 35.56 -19.79
CA HIS A 451 -0.14 35.87 -20.08
C HIS A 451 0.62 34.71 -20.76
N PHE A 452 -0.05 33.58 -20.96
CA PHE A 452 0.46 32.35 -21.54
C PHE A 452 -0.30 32.02 -22.83
N SER A 453 0.29 31.17 -23.66
CA SER A 453 -0.37 30.66 -24.86
C SER A 453 -1.29 29.48 -24.55
N SER A 454 -0.92 28.66 -23.57
CA SER A 454 -1.72 27.55 -23.06
C SER A 454 -1.34 27.21 -21.61
N LEU A 455 -2.23 26.53 -20.90
CA LEU A 455 -1.93 25.79 -19.69
C LEU A 455 -2.07 24.29 -19.97
N LYS A 456 -1.00 23.55 -19.76
CA LYS A 456 -0.96 22.10 -19.91
C LYS A 456 -0.87 21.41 -18.55
N ILE A 457 -1.73 20.43 -18.32
CA ILE A 457 -1.73 19.59 -17.12
C ILE A 457 -1.29 18.18 -17.54
N CYS A 458 -0.15 17.74 -17.03
CA CYS A 458 0.43 16.44 -17.34
C CYS A 458 0.16 15.46 -16.19
N LEU A 459 -0.39 14.28 -16.50
CA LEU A 459 -0.54 13.20 -15.53
C LEU A 459 0.54 12.15 -15.76
N VAL A 460 1.38 11.92 -14.74
CA VAL A 460 2.54 11.01 -14.80
C VAL A 460 2.53 10.05 -13.63
N ARG A 461 3.31 8.97 -13.70
CA ARG A 461 3.45 8.01 -12.61
C ARG A 461 4.28 8.59 -11.48
N GLU A 462 5.47 9.09 -11.80
CA GLU A 462 6.41 9.69 -10.86
C GLU A 462 7.12 10.90 -11.48
N ILE A 463 7.50 11.86 -10.63
CA ILE A 463 8.33 13.01 -11.00
C ILE A 463 9.65 12.87 -10.23
N ILE A 464 10.75 12.66 -10.96
CA ILE A 464 12.05 12.32 -10.38
C ILE A 464 13.04 13.45 -10.66
N GLY A 465 13.59 14.06 -9.60
CA GLY A 465 14.59 15.11 -9.72
C GLY A 465 15.89 14.57 -10.32
N SER A 466 16.52 15.35 -11.20
CA SER A 466 17.84 15.01 -11.71
C SER A 466 18.91 15.28 -10.64
N ALA A 467 19.79 14.32 -10.39
CA ALA A 467 20.81 14.44 -9.32
C ALA A 467 21.74 15.67 -9.51
N GLU A 468 21.87 16.15 -10.75
CA GLU A 468 22.76 17.26 -11.11
C GLU A 468 22.09 18.65 -10.98
N SER A 469 20.76 18.73 -10.88
CA SER A 469 20.04 20.01 -10.85
C SER A 469 19.89 20.64 -9.46
N GLY A 470 20.10 19.86 -8.39
CA GLY A 470 19.79 20.30 -7.02
C GLY A 470 18.28 20.33 -6.71
N SER A 471 17.46 19.80 -7.62
CA SER A 471 16.02 19.61 -7.40
C SER A 471 15.75 18.56 -6.32
N VAL A 472 14.56 18.61 -5.74
CA VAL A 472 14.12 17.55 -4.80
C VAL A 472 14.09 16.20 -5.53
N SER A 473 14.48 15.13 -4.84
CA SER A 473 14.64 13.81 -5.47
C SER A 473 13.33 13.26 -6.07
N ARG A 474 12.19 13.59 -5.44
CA ARG A 474 10.85 13.27 -5.92
C ARG A 474 9.89 14.43 -5.62
N ALA A 475 8.94 14.66 -6.51
CA ALA A 475 7.89 15.66 -6.34
C ALA A 475 6.50 15.06 -6.60
N ASN A 476 5.48 15.59 -5.90
CA ASN A 476 4.07 15.20 -6.11
C ASN A 476 3.41 16.03 -7.21
N GLY A 477 3.86 17.28 -7.36
CA GLY A 477 3.57 18.11 -8.51
C GLY A 477 4.67 19.14 -8.71
N ILE A 478 4.73 19.68 -9.92
CA ILE A 478 5.61 20.81 -10.26
C ILE A 478 4.89 21.74 -11.23
N GLN A 479 5.19 23.03 -11.13
CA GLN A 479 4.88 24.04 -12.13
C GLN A 479 6.16 24.49 -12.83
N PHE A 480 6.11 24.61 -14.16
CA PHE A 480 7.18 25.27 -14.92
C PHE A 480 6.64 25.98 -16.17
N MET A 481 7.51 26.75 -16.81
CA MET A 481 7.23 27.42 -18.08
C MET A 481 8.19 26.89 -19.15
N ASN A 482 7.66 26.64 -20.34
CA ASN A 482 8.48 26.36 -21.52
C ASN A 482 7.98 27.20 -22.69
N GLY A 483 8.82 28.14 -23.15
CA GLY A 483 8.40 29.16 -24.09
C GLY A 483 7.30 30.06 -23.51
N THR A 484 6.15 30.12 -24.18
CA THR A 484 4.98 30.89 -23.75
C THR A 484 3.91 30.03 -23.09
N ASP A 485 4.16 28.74 -22.90
CA ASP A 485 3.21 27.81 -22.28
C ASP A 485 3.52 27.60 -20.79
N ALA A 486 2.47 27.46 -19.99
CA ALA A 486 2.55 27.04 -18.59
C ALA A 486 2.27 25.53 -18.49
N TYR A 487 3.00 24.86 -17.61
CA TYR A 487 2.87 23.44 -17.35
C TYR A 487 2.64 23.20 -15.86
N ILE A 488 1.69 22.33 -15.56
CA ILE A 488 1.53 21.68 -14.26
C ILE A 488 1.71 20.18 -14.52
N VAL A 489 2.51 19.52 -13.71
CA VAL A 489 2.69 18.06 -13.78
C VAL A 489 2.29 17.49 -12.44
N LEU A 490 1.50 16.42 -12.46
CA LEU A 490 0.99 15.75 -11.28
C LEU A 490 1.41 14.28 -11.31
N ALA A 491 2.06 13.83 -10.25
CA ALA A 491 2.21 12.41 -10.00
C ALA A 491 0.85 11.83 -9.58
N ALA A 492 0.41 10.77 -10.24
CA ALA A 492 -0.86 10.10 -9.95
C ALA A 492 -0.86 9.52 -8.53
N GLY A 493 -2.03 9.54 -7.88
CA GLY A 493 -2.24 9.04 -6.52
C GLY A 493 -2.78 10.09 -5.55
N ASP A 494 -2.81 9.74 -4.27
CA ASP A 494 -3.58 10.44 -3.23
C ASP A 494 -3.15 11.90 -2.97
N THR A 495 -1.95 12.28 -3.42
CA THR A 495 -1.44 13.66 -3.27
C THR A 495 -1.78 14.57 -4.45
N SER A 496 -2.38 14.03 -5.53
CA SER A 496 -2.61 14.78 -6.77
C SER A 496 -3.59 15.94 -6.59
N GLU A 497 -4.52 15.87 -5.62
CA GLU A 497 -5.42 16.99 -5.31
C GLU A 497 -4.67 18.22 -4.78
N LYS A 498 -3.89 17.99 -3.72
CA LYS A 498 -3.10 19.03 -3.07
C LYS A 498 -2.08 19.62 -4.05
N ALA A 499 -1.38 18.75 -4.78
CA ALA A 499 -0.46 19.16 -5.82
C ALA A 499 -1.14 20.02 -6.89
N LEU A 500 -2.32 19.62 -7.39
CA LEU A 500 -3.05 20.40 -8.39
C LEU A 500 -3.37 21.81 -7.88
N TYR A 501 -3.99 21.95 -6.71
CA TYR A 501 -4.36 23.27 -6.21
C TYR A 501 -3.14 24.15 -5.88
N HIS A 502 -2.07 23.54 -5.38
CA HIS A 502 -0.80 24.22 -5.13
C HIS A 502 -0.20 24.79 -6.42
N GLU A 503 0.01 23.95 -7.43
CA GLU A 503 0.66 24.34 -8.68
C GLU A 503 -0.23 25.26 -9.52
N LEU A 504 -1.55 25.06 -9.49
CA LEU A 504 -2.50 25.93 -10.16
C LEU A 504 -2.54 27.32 -9.53
N TYR A 505 -2.33 27.43 -8.22
CA TYR A 505 -2.19 28.74 -7.57
C TYR A 505 -0.99 29.50 -8.13
N HIS A 506 0.17 28.86 -8.34
CA HIS A 506 1.34 29.54 -8.93
C HIS A 506 1.04 30.11 -10.32
N VAL A 507 0.24 29.40 -11.13
CA VAL A 507 -0.22 29.91 -12.43
C VAL A 507 -1.16 31.10 -12.24
N MET A 508 -2.18 30.97 -11.39
CA MET A 508 -3.15 32.04 -11.10
C MET A 508 -2.50 33.29 -10.48
N GLU A 509 -1.49 33.10 -9.64
CA GLU A 509 -0.80 34.17 -8.93
C GLU A 509 -0.25 35.22 -9.90
N THR A 510 0.27 34.79 -11.04
CA THR A 510 0.76 35.69 -12.09
C THR A 510 -0.34 36.68 -12.53
N HIS A 511 -1.56 36.19 -12.71
CA HIS A 511 -2.71 37.04 -13.04
C HIS A 511 -3.17 37.89 -11.85
N ILE A 512 -3.16 37.34 -10.63
CA ILE A 512 -3.57 38.05 -9.41
C ILE A 512 -2.66 39.24 -9.13
N LEU A 513 -1.35 39.06 -9.17
CA LEU A 513 -0.37 40.12 -8.92
C LEU A 513 -0.43 41.24 -9.98
N GLY A 514 -0.89 40.94 -11.19
CA GLY A 514 -1.10 41.93 -12.24
C GLY A 514 -2.38 42.77 -12.08
N ASN A 515 -3.39 42.25 -11.36
CA ASN A 515 -4.75 42.80 -11.36
C ASN A 515 -5.31 43.12 -9.96
N SER A 516 -4.56 42.87 -8.89
CA SER A 516 -4.92 43.19 -7.51
C SER A 516 -3.74 43.71 -6.71
N ILE A 517 -4.00 44.64 -5.81
CA ILE A 517 -3.03 45.15 -4.82
C ILE A 517 -3.16 44.44 -3.45
N ALA A 518 -4.08 43.48 -3.32
CA ALA A 518 -4.37 42.83 -2.03
C ALA A 518 -3.15 42.10 -1.45
N LEU A 519 -2.23 41.64 -2.31
CA LEU A 519 -1.05 40.88 -1.93
C LEU A 519 0.22 41.73 -1.77
N ASP A 520 0.20 43.02 -2.13
CA ASP A 520 1.39 43.90 -2.14
C ASP A 520 2.08 44.02 -0.78
N GLN A 521 1.32 43.87 0.30
CA GLN A 521 1.82 43.98 1.68
C GLN A 521 1.88 42.64 2.40
N TRP A 522 1.98 41.52 1.67
CA TRP A 522 1.97 40.16 2.23
C TRP A 522 2.93 39.99 3.42
N ALA A 523 4.16 40.50 3.31
CA ALA A 523 5.17 40.40 4.37
C ALA A 523 4.74 41.05 5.69
N LYS A 524 3.83 42.04 5.68
CA LYS A 524 3.31 42.66 6.92
C LYS A 524 2.34 41.77 7.68
N LEU A 525 1.85 40.70 7.06
CA LEU A 525 0.98 39.70 7.70
C LEU A 525 1.79 38.64 8.47
N ASN A 526 3.11 38.64 8.31
CA ASN A 526 3.99 37.73 9.04
C ASN A 526 4.29 38.24 10.46
N PRO A 527 4.68 37.35 11.38
CA PRO A 527 5.15 37.73 12.70
C PRO A 527 6.28 38.76 12.66
N VAL A 528 6.34 39.62 13.67
CA VAL A 528 7.39 40.65 13.78
C VAL A 528 8.76 39.97 13.86
N GLY A 529 9.67 40.35 12.97
CA GLY A 529 11.03 39.80 12.91
C GLY A 529 11.16 38.49 12.12
N PHE A 530 10.07 37.98 11.55
CA PHE A 530 10.12 36.83 10.65
C PHE A 530 10.75 37.20 9.30
N GLU A 531 11.63 36.34 8.80
CA GLU A 531 12.15 36.37 7.43
C GLU A 531 11.99 34.98 6.80
N TYR A 532 11.61 34.98 5.51
CA TYR A 532 11.61 33.77 4.69
C TYR A 532 13.03 33.32 4.42
N ASP A 533 13.24 32.01 4.26
CA ASP A 533 14.57 31.45 4.07
C ASP A 533 15.12 31.75 2.66
N TYR A 534 14.24 31.92 1.67
CA TYR A 534 14.59 32.07 0.25
C TYR A 534 15.50 30.95 -0.27
N ASP A 535 15.36 29.75 0.29
CA ASP A 535 16.12 28.56 -0.07
C ASP A 535 15.36 27.32 0.43
N TYR A 536 15.10 26.36 -0.46
CA TYR A 536 14.33 25.16 -0.11
C TYR A 536 15.13 24.19 0.78
N LEU A 537 16.45 24.10 0.61
CA LEU A 537 17.30 23.21 1.39
C LEU A 537 17.52 23.75 2.80
N ALA A 538 17.69 25.07 2.94
CA ALA A 538 17.76 25.73 4.24
C ALA A 538 16.42 25.62 4.99
N ASN A 539 15.31 25.84 4.29
CA ASN A 539 13.97 25.71 4.87
C ASN A 539 13.68 24.27 5.34
N ALA A 540 14.12 23.26 4.59
CA ALA A 540 13.99 21.86 4.99
C ALA A 540 14.69 21.54 6.32
N GLN A 541 15.68 22.35 6.73
CA GLN A 541 16.39 22.22 8.02
C GLN A 541 15.89 23.20 9.09
N ARG A 542 14.88 24.02 8.79
CA ARG A 542 14.35 25.04 9.72
C ARG A 542 13.51 24.40 10.82
N ASP A 543 13.74 24.82 12.07
CA ASP A 543 12.76 24.63 13.13
C ASP A 543 11.68 25.71 13.04
N GLY A 544 10.52 25.35 12.49
CA GLY A 544 9.36 26.23 12.36
C GLY A 544 8.39 26.18 13.53
N SER A 545 8.66 25.39 14.58
CA SER A 545 7.66 25.01 15.61
C SER A 545 7.01 26.19 16.31
N GLU A 546 7.73 27.29 16.52
CA GLU A 546 7.20 28.50 17.16
C GLU A 546 6.08 29.17 16.33
N PHE A 547 6.10 29.02 15.01
CA PHE A 547 5.13 29.65 14.10
C PHE A 547 3.96 28.74 13.72
N LEU A 548 3.93 27.51 14.22
CA LEU A 548 2.95 26.48 13.87
C LEU A 548 2.00 26.11 15.03
N GLN A 549 2.14 26.76 16.19
CA GLN A 549 1.30 26.54 17.37
C GLN A 549 -0.18 26.79 17.06
N PRO A 550 -1.12 25.88 17.41
CA PRO A 550 -2.51 25.94 16.96
C PRO A 550 -3.22 27.29 17.09
N ASP A 551 -3.07 27.97 18.24
CA ASP A 551 -3.79 29.23 18.52
C ASP A 551 -3.11 30.48 17.93
N THR A 552 -1.83 30.39 17.59
CA THR A 552 -1.02 31.56 17.15
C THR A 552 -0.33 31.34 15.80
N ARG A 553 -0.61 30.22 15.13
CA ARG A 553 0.07 29.85 13.88
C ARG A 553 -0.11 30.91 12.81
N SER A 554 0.99 31.18 12.12
CA SER A 554 1.08 32.17 11.04
C SER A 554 1.35 31.57 9.67
N PHE A 555 1.62 30.27 9.63
CA PHE A 555 1.93 29.49 8.43
C PHE A 555 1.21 28.14 8.53
N VAL A 556 0.89 27.56 7.37
CA VAL A 556 0.25 26.23 7.32
C VAL A 556 1.21 25.17 7.85
N ASP A 557 2.47 25.24 7.42
CA ASP A 557 3.56 24.33 7.75
C ASP A 557 4.94 25.01 7.60
N THR A 558 6.02 24.25 7.81
CA THR A 558 7.40 24.74 7.63
C THR A 558 7.69 25.15 6.18
N TYR A 559 7.14 24.43 5.19
CA TYR A 559 7.38 24.70 3.77
C TYR A 559 6.86 26.08 3.35
N SER A 560 5.77 26.54 3.96
CA SER A 560 5.22 27.90 3.80
C SER A 560 6.22 29.01 4.20
N MET A 561 7.30 28.68 4.94
CA MET A 561 8.33 29.64 5.38
C MET A 561 9.50 29.75 4.39
N SER A 562 9.49 28.99 3.29
CA SER A 562 10.54 29.02 2.28
C SER A 562 10.51 30.31 1.46
N TYR A 563 9.36 30.64 0.85
CA TYR A 563 9.15 31.86 0.08
C TYR A 563 7.72 32.41 0.25
N PRO A 564 7.50 33.72 0.05
CA PRO A 564 6.16 34.30 0.06
C PRO A 564 5.16 33.64 -0.90
N LYS A 565 5.63 33.19 -2.09
CA LYS A 565 4.78 32.49 -3.07
C LYS A 565 4.31 31.13 -2.56
N GLU A 566 5.19 30.40 -1.86
CA GLU A 566 4.87 29.08 -1.30
C GLU A 566 3.90 29.23 -0.12
N ASP A 567 4.06 30.24 0.73
CA ASP A 567 3.10 30.58 1.78
C ASP A 567 1.67 30.75 1.23
N ARG A 568 1.54 31.53 0.14
CA ARG A 568 0.23 31.76 -0.49
C ARG A 568 -0.32 30.51 -1.17
N ALA A 569 0.51 29.77 -1.89
CA ALA A 569 0.12 28.51 -2.53
C ALA A 569 -0.32 27.47 -1.51
N ARG A 570 0.41 27.29 -0.40
CA ARG A 570 0.03 26.39 0.69
C ARG A 570 -1.28 26.82 1.36
N ILE A 571 -1.51 28.11 1.55
CA ILE A 571 -2.80 28.60 2.07
C ILE A 571 -3.94 28.29 1.10
N PHE A 572 -3.75 28.51 -0.21
CA PHE A 572 -4.77 28.19 -1.20
C PHE A 572 -5.07 26.69 -1.27
N GLU A 573 -4.03 25.86 -1.35
CA GLU A 573 -4.10 24.40 -1.35
C GLU A 573 -4.92 23.87 -0.17
N TYR A 574 -4.61 24.32 1.05
CA TYR A 574 -5.32 23.87 2.25
C TYR A 574 -6.72 24.47 2.37
N ALA A 575 -6.96 25.65 1.81
CA ALA A 575 -8.30 26.22 1.75
C ALA A 575 -9.20 25.51 0.73
N MET A 576 -8.64 24.88 -0.30
CA MET A 576 -9.38 24.12 -1.30
C MET A 576 -9.65 22.67 -0.88
N THR A 577 -8.92 22.14 0.12
CA THR A 577 -9.03 20.74 0.56
C THR A 577 -9.77 20.62 1.88
N ALA A 578 -10.57 19.57 2.02
CA ALA A 578 -11.40 19.31 3.20
C ALA A 578 -10.55 19.00 4.46
N GLY A 579 -11.18 19.11 5.65
CA GLY A 579 -10.57 18.74 6.94
C GLY A 579 -9.61 19.77 7.55
N ASN A 580 -9.45 20.95 6.94
CA ASN A 580 -8.43 21.92 7.33
C ASN A 580 -8.94 23.09 8.19
N GLU A 581 -10.19 23.06 8.64
CA GLU A 581 -10.79 24.12 9.48
C GLU A 581 -9.91 24.49 10.70
N PRO A 582 -9.34 23.54 11.48
CA PRO A 582 -8.51 23.88 12.63
C PRO A 582 -7.26 24.69 12.27
N LEU A 583 -6.70 24.50 11.07
CA LEU A 583 -5.50 25.24 10.63
C LEU A 583 -5.82 26.72 10.45
N PHE A 584 -7.04 27.05 10.02
CA PHE A 584 -7.49 28.41 9.82
C PHE A 584 -8.15 29.00 11.07
N ALA A 585 -8.19 28.34 12.23
CA ALA A 585 -8.78 28.95 13.43
C ALA A 585 -7.97 30.16 13.95
N ALA A 586 -6.65 30.16 13.76
CA ALA A 586 -5.76 31.21 14.24
C ALA A 586 -5.95 32.52 13.47
N SER A 587 -5.97 33.64 14.22
CA SER A 587 -6.16 34.98 13.64
C SER A 587 -5.17 35.33 12.51
N PRO A 588 -3.85 35.05 12.62
CA PRO A 588 -2.91 35.37 11.54
C PRO A 588 -3.24 34.67 10.21
N LEU A 589 -3.53 33.37 10.25
CA LEU A 589 -3.91 32.61 9.05
C LEU A 589 -5.28 33.02 8.50
N GLN A 590 -6.26 33.38 9.35
CA GLN A 590 -7.52 33.98 8.90
C GLN A 590 -7.29 35.26 8.08
N TYR A 591 -6.41 36.16 8.56
CA TYR A 591 -6.11 37.38 7.83
C TYR A 591 -5.41 37.10 6.50
N LYS A 592 -4.45 36.18 6.47
CA LYS A 592 -3.78 35.77 5.22
C LYS A 592 -4.77 35.17 4.22
N LEU A 593 -5.61 34.23 4.65
CA LEU A 593 -6.66 33.64 3.80
C LEU A 593 -7.61 34.71 3.27
N LYS A 594 -8.06 35.65 4.13
CA LYS A 594 -8.92 36.76 3.70
C LYS A 594 -8.27 37.64 2.62
N MET A 595 -6.99 37.97 2.77
CA MET A 595 -6.26 38.77 1.78
C MET A 595 -6.09 38.01 0.46
N LEU A 596 -5.87 36.70 0.54
CA LEU A 596 -5.82 35.81 -0.61
C LEU A 596 -7.15 35.79 -1.38
N CYS A 597 -8.27 35.52 -0.69
CA CYS A 597 -9.61 35.49 -1.27
C CYS A 597 -10.00 36.85 -1.84
N GLN A 598 -9.62 37.95 -1.16
CA GLN A 598 -9.79 39.28 -1.71
C GLN A 598 -9.06 39.41 -3.03
N GLY A 599 -7.75 39.11 -3.08
CA GLY A 599 -6.94 39.19 -4.29
C GLY A 599 -7.52 38.43 -5.47
N ILE A 600 -7.96 37.18 -5.24
CA ILE A 600 -8.65 36.35 -6.23
C ILE A 600 -9.92 37.06 -6.72
N ARG A 601 -10.80 37.50 -5.81
CA ARG A 601 -12.03 38.20 -6.21
C ARG A 601 -11.78 39.49 -6.99
N GLU A 602 -10.71 40.22 -6.69
CA GLU A 602 -10.38 41.43 -7.45
C GLU A 602 -9.88 41.12 -8.85
N ALA A 603 -8.93 40.20 -8.97
CA ALA A 603 -8.28 39.87 -10.22
C ALA A 603 -9.26 39.24 -11.23
N PHE A 604 -10.14 38.35 -10.76
CA PHE A 604 -11.09 37.63 -11.60
C PHE A 604 -12.48 38.29 -11.68
N GLY A 605 -12.63 39.52 -11.19
CA GLY A 605 -13.90 40.26 -11.30
C GLY A 605 -15.06 39.72 -10.44
N LEU A 606 -14.77 38.87 -9.45
CA LEU A 606 -15.76 38.19 -8.60
C LEU A 606 -16.22 39.01 -7.38
N LYS A 607 -15.80 40.28 -7.25
CA LYS A 607 -16.21 41.17 -6.12
C LYS A 607 -17.73 41.31 -5.97
N LYS A 608 -18.46 41.15 -7.08
CA LYS A 608 -19.92 41.23 -7.13
C LYS A 608 -20.60 39.85 -7.15
N SER A 609 -19.85 38.75 -7.05
CA SER A 609 -20.49 37.44 -6.93
C SER A 609 -21.04 37.27 -5.50
N PRO A 610 -22.30 36.89 -5.32
CA PRO A 610 -22.84 36.52 -4.02
C PRO A 610 -22.48 35.08 -3.61
N GLU A 611 -21.83 34.31 -4.49
CA GLU A 611 -21.44 32.93 -4.24
C GLU A 611 -20.31 32.85 -3.23
N ASN A 612 -20.28 31.77 -2.44
CA ASN A 612 -19.15 31.38 -1.63
C ASN A 612 -18.36 30.34 -2.41
N PHE A 613 -17.11 30.63 -2.71
CA PHE A 613 -16.24 29.72 -3.47
C PHE A 613 -15.53 28.74 -2.53
N LEU A 614 -15.08 27.60 -3.06
CA LEU A 614 -14.48 26.54 -2.25
C LEU A 614 -13.26 27.04 -1.45
N TRP A 615 -12.39 27.87 -2.06
CA TRP A 615 -11.23 28.49 -1.38
C TRP A 615 -11.61 29.48 -0.25
N GLU A 616 -12.90 29.78 -0.07
CA GLU A 616 -13.41 30.66 0.98
C GLU A 616 -14.02 29.89 2.15
N GLN A 617 -14.10 28.55 2.06
CA GLN A 617 -14.87 27.71 2.99
C GLN A 617 -14.47 27.85 4.47
N TYR A 618 -13.22 28.23 4.74
CA TYR A 618 -12.70 28.40 6.10
C TYR A 618 -12.64 29.85 6.58
N LEU A 619 -13.22 30.82 5.85
CA LEU A 619 -13.32 32.19 6.35
C LEU A 619 -14.36 32.29 7.47
N ASN A 620 -13.96 32.84 8.61
CA ASN A 620 -14.87 33.08 9.74
C ASN A 620 -16.02 34.05 9.40
N GLN A 621 -15.85 34.87 8.38
CA GLN A 621 -16.86 35.78 7.86
C GLN A 621 -16.89 35.70 6.33
N PRO A 622 -18.06 35.54 5.71
CA PRO A 622 -18.18 35.58 4.26
C PRO A 622 -17.60 36.86 3.68
N MET A 623 -17.08 36.79 2.45
CA MET A 623 -16.59 37.97 1.75
C MET A 623 -17.72 38.97 1.53
N ALA A 624 -17.50 40.22 1.93
CA ALA A 624 -18.54 41.25 1.90
C ALA A 624 -18.94 41.58 0.46
N TYR A 625 -20.20 41.33 0.11
CA TYR A 625 -20.78 41.74 -1.17
C TYR A 625 -20.94 43.27 -1.23
N THR A 626 -20.21 43.93 -2.13
CA THR A 626 -20.41 45.36 -2.40
C THR A 626 -21.42 45.54 -3.53
N GLY A 627 -22.71 45.33 -3.22
CA GLY A 627 -23.80 45.69 -4.13
C GLY A 627 -23.99 47.21 -4.19
N LYS A 628 -23.99 47.75 -5.40
CA LYS A 628 -24.62 49.04 -5.71
C LYS A 628 -25.52 48.88 -6.91
#